data_AF-A0A6D2GDI8-F1
#
_entry.id   AF-A0A6D2GDI8-F1
#
_cell.length_a   1.000
_cell.length_b   1.000
_cell.length_c   1.000
_cell.angle_alpha   90.00
_cell.angle_beta   90.00
_cell.angle_gamma   90.00
#
_symmetry.space_group_name_H-M   'P 1'
#
loop_
_entity.id
_entity.type
_entity.pdbx_description
1 polymer ?
#
loop_
_entity_poly.entity_id
_entity_poly.type
_entity_poly.pdbx_seq_one_letter_code
_entity_poly.pdbx_strand_id
1 'polypeptide(L)'
;MPVRHVVLSSLISLAVPAAQAITTPEIAASALSPTCIKYQVVGVCYWLFCSPFGCSVRTSVKVRHFRPDLVVSAYSVTGQNPWAEMSLLSPPLPGIAEAGGDTNPRTVGQHSKVRFKNADAIGFPAGDALANFFSRFGYVCAPSSQPLLPYFLSTLDALAWRSGVPEMFYPEALTPGLREVSKDGDMWGNVYPRTGALSQTHDYKAGAVIAQRTADLVTRSGQSHVYIPLTASSHDGYWPPDPVTEGDSNNHQWQMLVPKKSASCAIFPDGPSH
;
A
#
# COMPACT_ATOMS: atom_id res chain seq x y z
N MET A 1 -35.38 7.58 58.31
CA MET A 1 -34.48 8.27 57.37
C MET A 1 -33.52 7.24 56.80
N PRO A 2 -33.63 6.84 55.52
CA PRO A 2 -32.62 5.97 54.92
C PRO A 2 -31.53 6.83 54.26
N VAL A 3 -30.27 6.54 54.59
CA VAL A 3 -29.08 7.15 54.00
C VAL A 3 -28.88 6.56 52.60
N ARG A 4 -28.99 7.39 51.56
CA ARG A 4 -28.67 7.02 50.18
C ARG A 4 -27.15 7.11 49.98
N HIS A 5 -26.48 5.98 49.85
CA HIS A 5 -25.11 5.93 49.35
C HIS A 5 -25.12 6.17 47.84
N VAL A 6 -24.56 7.31 47.42
CA VAL A 6 -24.29 7.60 46.01
C VAL A 6 -22.94 6.95 45.67
N VAL A 7 -22.98 5.87 44.90
CA VAL A 7 -21.79 5.24 44.32
C VAL A 7 -21.45 6.01 43.04
N LEU A 8 -20.38 6.79 43.07
CA LEU A 8 -19.86 7.51 41.92
C LEU A 8 -19.05 6.51 41.07
N SER A 9 -19.65 5.97 40.00
CA SER A 9 -18.93 5.13 39.04
C SER A 9 -18.00 6.00 38.17
N SER A 10 -16.70 5.95 38.45
CA SER A 10 -15.66 6.50 37.57
C SER A 10 -15.67 5.76 36.23
N LEU A 11 -16.09 6.46 35.17
CA LEU A 11 -15.86 6.08 33.78
C LEU A 11 -14.35 6.15 33.50
N ILE A 12 -13.67 5.01 33.55
CA ILE A 12 -12.32 4.86 33.01
C ILE A 12 -12.48 4.79 31.49
N SER A 13 -12.24 5.92 30.83
CA SER A 13 -12.06 5.99 29.39
C SER A 13 -10.88 5.10 29.02
N LEU A 14 -11.12 3.94 28.39
CA LEU A 14 -10.06 3.21 27.71
C LEU A 14 -9.55 4.11 26.57
N ALA A 15 -8.45 4.81 26.82
CA ALA A 15 -7.69 5.44 25.77
C ALA A 15 -7.16 4.31 24.87
N VAL A 16 -7.77 4.15 23.69
CA VAL A 16 -7.17 3.38 22.61
C VAL A 16 -5.80 4.03 22.36
N PRO A 17 -4.68 3.30 22.44
CA PRO A 17 -3.38 3.87 22.12
C PRO A 17 -3.48 4.50 20.74
N ALA A 18 -3.15 5.78 20.62
CA ALA A 18 -2.95 6.38 19.31
C ALA A 18 -1.98 5.46 18.56
N ALA A 19 -2.38 4.99 17.38
CA ALA A 19 -1.48 4.24 16.51
C ALA A 19 -0.18 5.04 16.44
N GLN A 20 0.95 4.41 16.77
CA GLN A 20 2.24 5.10 16.75
C GLN A 20 2.43 5.66 15.34
N ALA A 21 2.39 6.99 15.22
CA ALA A 21 2.58 7.64 13.95
C ALA A 21 4.05 7.44 13.54
N ILE A 22 4.25 7.01 12.30
CA ILE A 22 5.57 6.83 11.70
C ILE A 22 5.99 8.11 10.98
N THR A 23 7.26 8.44 11.06
CA THR A 23 7.84 9.65 10.46
C THR A 23 8.54 9.35 9.12
N THR A 24 8.72 10.37 8.30
CA THR A 24 9.43 10.27 7.01
C THR A 24 10.85 9.69 7.16
N PRO A 25 11.67 10.08 8.16
CA PRO A 25 12.99 9.47 8.36
C PRO A 25 12.92 8.00 8.77
N GLU A 26 11.91 7.58 9.54
CA GLU A 26 11.74 6.18 9.93
C GLU A 26 11.33 5.30 8.75
N ILE A 27 10.46 5.81 7.87
CA ILE A 27 10.11 5.18 6.59
C ILE A 27 11.36 5.08 5.72
N ALA A 28 12.11 6.17 5.56
CA ALA A 28 13.35 6.19 4.79
C ALA A 28 14.36 5.15 5.29
N ALA A 29 14.53 5.03 6.61
CA ALA A 29 15.42 4.05 7.22
C ALA A 29 14.93 2.60 7.07
N SER A 30 13.61 2.37 7.02
CA SER A 30 13.03 1.03 6.88
C SER A 30 13.38 0.35 5.56
N ALA A 31 13.58 1.14 4.51
CA ALA A 31 13.94 0.71 3.17
C ALA A 31 15.36 0.16 3.04
N LEU A 32 16.23 0.44 4.02
CA LEU A 32 17.63 -0.01 4.02
C LEU A 32 17.78 -1.50 4.42
N SER A 33 16.67 -2.26 4.43
CA SER A 33 16.69 -3.68 4.76
C SER A 33 17.11 -4.53 3.55
N PRO A 34 18.24 -5.27 3.63
CA PRO A 34 18.70 -6.11 2.53
C PRO A 34 17.76 -7.27 2.20
N THR A 35 16.92 -7.70 3.15
CA THR A 35 15.99 -8.83 2.93
C THR A 35 14.89 -8.53 1.93
N CYS A 36 14.63 -7.25 1.65
CA CYS A 36 13.57 -6.82 0.74
C CYS A 36 14.01 -6.66 -0.71
N ILE A 37 15.32 -6.56 -0.97
CA ILE A 37 15.85 -6.15 -2.29
C ILE A 37 15.82 -7.31 -3.29
N LYS A 38 16.07 -8.56 -2.83
CA LYS A 38 16.25 -9.75 -3.69
C LYS A 38 17.08 -9.46 -4.95
N TYR A 39 18.27 -8.87 -4.75
CA TYR A 39 19.15 -8.49 -5.85
C TYR A 39 19.63 -9.71 -6.64
N GLN A 40 19.45 -9.68 -7.96
CA GLN A 40 19.85 -10.75 -8.86
C GLN A 40 20.44 -10.21 -10.15
N VAL A 41 21.56 -10.80 -10.59
CA VAL A 41 22.07 -10.64 -11.95
C VAL A 41 21.31 -11.60 -12.85
N VAL A 42 20.57 -11.05 -13.83
CA VAL A 42 19.71 -11.83 -14.73
C VAL A 42 20.28 -11.96 -16.15
N GLY A 43 21.38 -11.27 -16.45
CA GLY A 43 22.05 -11.41 -17.74
C GLY A 43 23.08 -10.31 -18.03
N VAL A 44 23.45 -10.20 -19.30
CA VAL A 44 24.38 -9.19 -19.82
C VAL A 44 23.74 -8.54 -21.05
N CYS A 45 23.83 -7.22 -21.16
CA CYS A 45 23.41 -6.45 -22.32
C CYS A 45 24.64 -6.07 -23.15
N TYR A 46 24.50 -6.13 -24.47
CA TYR A 46 25.49 -5.67 -25.43
C TYR A 46 24.96 -4.44 -26.13
N TRP A 47 25.67 -3.33 -26.02
CA TRP A 47 25.33 -2.03 -26.57
C TRP A 47 26.31 -1.67 -27.68
N LEU A 48 25.81 -1.26 -28.84
CA LEU A 48 26.67 -0.72 -29.89
C LEU A 48 26.86 0.78 -29.65
N PHE A 49 28.05 1.18 -29.22
CA PHE A 49 28.41 2.59 -29.02
C PHE A 49 29.20 3.09 -30.22
N CYS A 50 28.55 3.92 -31.05
CA CYS A 50 29.15 4.52 -32.24
C CYS A 50 29.58 5.97 -31.99
N SER A 51 30.77 6.30 -32.47
CA SER A 51 31.31 7.66 -32.56
C SER A 51 31.67 7.96 -34.02
N PRO A 52 31.96 9.23 -34.39
CA PRO A 52 32.42 9.56 -35.74
C PRO A 52 33.69 8.80 -36.19
N PHE A 53 34.46 8.23 -35.26
CA PHE A 53 35.70 7.50 -35.51
C PHE A 53 35.52 5.97 -35.52
N GLY A 54 34.30 5.46 -35.33
CA GLY A 54 34.00 4.03 -35.34
C GLY A 54 33.04 3.60 -34.23
N CYS A 55 32.61 2.33 -34.31
CA CYS A 55 31.71 1.70 -33.34
C CYS A 55 32.44 0.68 -32.47
N SER A 56 32.07 0.63 -31.19
CA SER A 56 32.59 -0.33 -30.20
C SER A 56 31.42 -0.98 -29.48
N VAL A 57 31.54 -2.28 -29.18
CA VAL A 57 30.54 -2.99 -28.36
C VAL A 57 30.87 -2.73 -26.89
N ARG A 58 29.91 -2.18 -26.14
CA ARG A 58 29.97 -2.02 -24.69
C ARG A 58 29.08 -3.07 -24.04
N THR A 59 29.57 -3.68 -22.96
CA THR A 59 28.81 -4.65 -22.19
C THR A 59 28.35 -4.04 -20.87
N SER A 60 27.14 -4.36 -20.45
CA SER A 60 26.64 -4.01 -19.12
C SER A 60 25.93 -5.20 -18.48
N VAL A 61 25.92 -5.26 -17.16
CA VAL A 61 25.17 -6.31 -16.44
C VAL A 61 23.69 -5.95 -16.41
N LYS A 62 22.81 -6.92 -16.67
CA LYS A 62 21.37 -6.79 -16.48
C LYS A 62 21.00 -7.32 -15.10
N VAL A 63 20.32 -6.49 -14.33
CA VAL A 63 19.96 -6.78 -12.93
C VAL A 63 18.45 -6.75 -12.75
N ARG A 64 17.97 -7.49 -11.77
CA ARG A 64 16.58 -7.47 -11.29
C ARG A 64 16.61 -7.38 -9.78
N HIS A 65 15.86 -6.45 -9.22
CA HIS A 65 15.73 -6.29 -7.77
C HIS A 65 14.43 -5.54 -7.46
N PHE A 66 13.97 -5.66 -6.22
CA PHE A 66 12.92 -4.81 -5.66
C PHE A 66 13.53 -3.53 -5.11
N ARG A 67 12.73 -2.47 -5.13
CA ARG A 67 13.01 -1.18 -4.50
C ARG A 67 11.70 -0.60 -3.97
N PRO A 68 11.71 0.18 -2.89
CA PRO A 68 10.51 0.87 -2.44
C PRO A 68 10.20 2.04 -3.38
N ASP A 69 9.04 1.99 -4.02
CA ASP A 69 8.50 3.06 -4.86
C ASP A 69 7.27 3.72 -4.20
N LEU A 70 6.50 2.99 -3.41
CA LEU A 70 5.27 3.50 -2.78
C LEU A 70 5.24 3.23 -1.28
N VAL A 71 4.67 4.19 -0.54
CA VAL A 71 4.17 4.01 0.82
C VAL A 71 2.66 4.09 0.75
N VAL A 72 1.99 3.02 1.19
CA VAL A 72 0.53 2.95 1.20
C VAL A 72 0.05 2.94 2.64
N SER A 73 -0.76 3.93 3.00
CA SER A 73 -1.39 4.03 4.30
C SER A 73 -2.83 3.56 4.22
N ALA A 74 -3.26 2.66 5.11
CA ALA A 74 -4.64 2.22 5.23
C ALA A 74 -5.15 2.47 6.66
N TYR A 75 -6.09 3.40 6.83
CA TYR A 75 -6.44 3.96 8.13
C TYR A 75 -7.93 4.30 8.25
N SER A 76 -8.47 4.22 9.46
CA SER A 76 -9.92 4.28 9.65
C SER A 76 -10.48 5.71 9.67
N VAL A 77 -9.76 6.67 10.25
CA VAL A 77 -10.29 8.03 10.46
C VAL A 77 -9.60 9.01 9.53
N THR A 78 -10.35 9.79 8.77
CA THR A 78 -9.84 10.87 7.91
C THR A 78 -8.98 11.84 8.74
N GLY A 79 -7.88 12.30 8.17
CA GLY A 79 -6.88 13.12 8.87
C GLY A 79 -6.01 12.37 9.87
N GLN A 80 -6.19 11.05 10.05
CA GLN A 80 -5.35 10.21 10.91
C GLN A 80 -4.52 9.22 10.10
N ASN A 81 -3.90 9.69 9.01
CA ASN A 81 -2.89 8.88 8.31
C ASN A 81 -1.75 8.56 9.31
N PRO A 82 -1.35 7.29 9.46
CA PRO A 82 -0.27 6.90 10.37
C PRO A 82 1.08 7.50 9.97
N TRP A 83 1.27 7.94 8.73
CA TRP A 83 2.41 8.75 8.34
C TRP A 83 2.17 10.20 8.77
N ALA A 84 2.85 10.62 9.83
CA ALA A 84 2.58 11.85 10.56
C ALA A 84 2.54 13.09 9.65
N GLU A 85 3.55 13.25 8.80
CA GLU A 85 3.70 14.42 7.93
C GLU A 85 2.69 14.43 6.78
N MET A 86 2.17 13.26 6.38
CA MET A 86 1.19 13.14 5.29
C MET A 86 -0.27 13.15 5.77
N SER A 87 -0.50 13.12 7.10
CA SER A 87 -1.85 13.18 7.69
C SER A 87 -2.68 14.39 7.25
N LEU A 88 -2.03 15.51 6.98
CA LEU A 88 -2.65 16.75 6.54
C LEU A 88 -3.17 16.70 5.09
N LEU A 89 -2.76 15.71 4.29
CA LEU A 89 -3.18 15.58 2.89
C LEU A 89 -4.61 15.06 2.75
N SER A 90 -5.12 14.38 3.78
CA SER A 90 -6.42 13.70 3.73
C SER A 90 -7.37 14.17 4.84
N PRO A 91 -7.66 15.48 4.94
CA PRO A 91 -8.58 16.00 5.95
C PRO A 91 -10.02 15.49 5.71
N PRO A 92 -10.88 15.51 6.74
CA PRO A 92 -12.30 15.25 6.55
C PRO A 92 -12.92 16.29 5.61
N LEU A 93 -13.69 15.82 4.63
CA LEU A 93 -14.46 16.66 3.70
C LEU A 93 -15.96 16.54 4.01
N PRO A 94 -16.59 17.58 4.58
CA PRO A 94 -18.02 17.58 4.92
C PRO A 94 -18.92 17.18 3.74
N GLY A 95 -19.87 16.27 4.00
CA GLY A 95 -20.81 15.75 3.00
C GLY A 95 -20.21 14.85 1.91
N ILE A 96 -18.89 14.62 1.91
CA ILE A 96 -18.18 13.88 0.86
C ILE A 96 -17.39 12.72 1.47
N ALA A 97 -16.45 13.03 2.38
CA ALA A 97 -15.55 12.08 3.01
C ALA A 97 -15.24 12.51 4.46
N GLU A 98 -16.21 12.34 5.35
CA GLU A 98 -16.13 12.87 6.71
C GLU A 98 -15.39 11.96 7.69
N ALA A 99 -15.56 10.65 7.56
CA ALA A 99 -14.97 9.66 8.43
C ALA A 99 -14.86 8.30 7.73
N GLY A 100 -14.14 7.38 8.34
CA GLY A 100 -14.22 5.96 8.03
C GLY A 100 -14.36 5.15 9.30
N GLY A 101 -14.17 3.84 9.22
CA GLY A 101 -14.24 2.94 10.36
C GLY A 101 -15.28 1.84 10.21
N ASP A 102 -15.48 1.12 11.29
CA ASP A 102 -16.29 -0.10 11.27
C ASP A 102 -17.78 0.23 11.33
N THR A 103 -18.58 -0.35 10.44
CA THR A 103 -20.03 -0.21 10.52
C THR A 103 -20.64 -1.32 11.38
N ASN A 104 -21.51 -0.89 12.30
CA ASN A 104 -22.37 -1.62 13.25
C ASN A 104 -21.74 -2.36 14.46
N PRO A 105 -22.33 -2.20 15.66
CA PRO A 105 -22.09 -3.06 16.83
C PRO A 105 -22.71 -4.45 16.60
N ARG A 106 -22.03 -5.48 17.09
CA ARG A 106 -22.39 -6.90 16.93
C ARG A 106 -23.86 -7.16 17.29
N THR A 107 -24.65 -7.71 16.36
CA THR A 107 -25.83 -8.50 16.71
C THR A 107 -25.37 -9.92 17.01
N VAL A 108 -25.85 -10.53 18.11
CA VAL A 108 -25.46 -11.88 18.53
C VAL A 108 -25.71 -12.87 17.38
N GLY A 109 -24.65 -13.49 16.85
CA GLY A 109 -24.71 -14.47 15.76
C GLY A 109 -24.09 -14.03 14.42
N GLN A 110 -23.69 -12.76 14.24
CA GLN A 110 -22.95 -12.35 13.04
C GLN A 110 -21.42 -12.39 13.24
N HIS A 111 -20.76 -13.23 12.44
CA HIS A 111 -19.29 -13.38 12.42
C HIS A 111 -18.58 -12.49 11.39
N SER A 112 -19.33 -11.78 10.53
CA SER A 112 -18.79 -10.87 9.51
C SER A 112 -18.85 -9.42 9.98
N LYS A 113 -17.70 -8.75 9.97
CA LYS A 113 -17.59 -7.32 10.29
C LYS A 113 -17.17 -6.56 9.05
N VAL A 114 -17.95 -5.57 8.64
CA VAL A 114 -17.56 -4.65 7.57
C VAL A 114 -16.69 -3.55 8.16
N ARG A 115 -15.48 -3.41 7.61
CA ARG A 115 -14.51 -2.39 7.98
C ARG A 115 -14.35 -1.45 6.81
N PHE A 116 -14.42 -0.16 7.08
CA PHE A 116 -14.08 0.86 6.10
C PHE A 116 -12.73 1.49 6.45
N LYS A 117 -11.80 1.54 5.49
CA LYS A 117 -10.54 2.26 5.60
C LYS A 117 -10.40 3.29 4.48
N ASN A 118 -9.93 4.47 4.85
CA ASN A 118 -9.32 5.40 3.91
C ASN A 118 -7.95 4.84 3.50
N ALA A 119 -7.51 5.20 2.31
CA ALA A 119 -6.20 4.84 1.81
C ALA A 119 -5.53 5.98 1.05
N ASP A 120 -4.22 6.10 1.26
CA ASP A 120 -3.37 7.06 0.56
C ASP A 120 -2.16 6.32 -0.02
N ALA A 121 -1.82 6.61 -1.28
CA ALA A 121 -0.62 6.10 -1.95
C ALA A 121 0.31 7.26 -2.25
N ILE A 122 1.48 7.28 -1.62
CA ILE A 122 2.43 8.38 -1.73
C ILE A 122 3.79 7.82 -2.12
N GLY A 123 4.48 8.50 -3.05
CA GLY A 123 5.79 8.09 -3.52
C GLY A 123 6.83 8.05 -2.40
N PHE A 124 7.68 7.04 -2.42
CA PHE A 124 8.67 6.80 -1.37
C PHE A 124 9.60 8.01 -1.15
N PRO A 125 9.77 8.48 0.10
CA PRO A 125 10.36 9.81 0.36
C PRO A 125 11.87 9.92 0.15
N ALA A 126 12.61 8.81 0.11
CA ALA A 126 14.06 8.84 0.25
C ALA A 126 14.83 8.28 -0.97
N GLY A 127 14.57 8.85 -2.14
CA GLY A 127 15.23 8.45 -3.40
C GLY A 127 16.77 8.49 -3.33
N ASP A 128 17.35 9.57 -2.78
CA ASP A 128 18.80 9.76 -2.73
C ASP A 128 19.50 8.88 -1.69
N ALA A 129 18.93 8.74 -0.49
CA ALA A 129 19.47 7.84 0.54
C ALA A 129 19.46 6.39 0.05
N LEU A 130 18.41 6.01 -0.66
CA LEU A 130 18.27 4.72 -1.31
C LEU A 130 19.29 4.55 -2.44
N ALA A 131 19.48 5.56 -3.30
CA ALA A 131 20.51 5.55 -4.35
C ALA A 131 21.93 5.38 -3.76
N ASN A 132 22.25 6.09 -2.67
CA ASN A 132 23.52 5.95 -1.97
C ASN A 132 23.73 4.56 -1.38
N PHE A 133 22.72 4.01 -0.71
CA PHE A 133 22.77 2.64 -0.20
C PHE A 133 22.97 1.63 -1.34
N PHE A 134 22.28 1.83 -2.45
CA PHE A 134 22.33 0.97 -3.62
C PHE A 134 23.60 1.07 -4.45
N SER A 135 24.30 2.20 -4.43
CA SER A 135 25.60 2.37 -5.09
C SER A 135 26.62 1.29 -4.67
N ARG A 136 26.46 0.70 -3.48
CA ARG A 136 27.31 -0.39 -2.95
C ARG A 136 27.08 -1.73 -3.66
N PHE A 137 25.91 -1.92 -4.26
CA PHE A 137 25.52 -3.14 -4.98
C PHE A 137 25.78 -3.03 -6.50
N GLY A 138 26.30 -1.89 -6.97
CA GLY A 138 26.58 -1.66 -8.40
C GLY A 138 25.39 -1.05 -9.14
N TYR A 139 24.90 -1.73 -10.18
CA TYR A 139 23.77 -1.26 -11.00
C TYR A 139 22.45 -1.40 -10.26
N VAL A 140 21.63 -0.35 -10.28
CA VAL A 140 20.29 -0.29 -9.68
C VAL A 140 19.33 0.42 -10.62
N CYS A 141 18.11 -0.11 -10.72
CA CYS A 141 17.03 0.42 -11.54
C CYS A 141 16.62 1.81 -11.06
N ALA A 142 16.30 2.72 -12.00
CA ALA A 142 15.73 4.03 -11.67
C ALA A 142 14.38 3.88 -10.93
N PRO A 143 13.98 4.85 -10.08
CA PRO A 143 12.66 4.85 -9.46
C PRO A 143 11.54 4.96 -10.49
N SER A 144 10.45 4.23 -10.25
CA SER A 144 9.20 4.41 -11.01
C SER A 144 8.40 5.61 -10.50
N SER A 145 8.59 5.97 -9.23
CA SER A 145 7.80 6.97 -8.50
C SER A 145 8.57 8.26 -8.22
N GLN A 146 7.85 9.38 -8.16
CA GLN A 146 8.39 10.64 -7.64
C GLN A 146 8.29 10.70 -6.11
N PRO A 147 9.36 11.07 -5.39
CA PRO A 147 9.33 11.17 -3.94
C PRO A 147 8.24 12.13 -3.44
N LEU A 148 7.49 11.72 -2.41
CA LEU A 148 6.45 12.51 -1.74
C LEU A 148 5.26 12.92 -2.64
N LEU A 149 5.18 12.45 -3.88
CA LEU A 149 4.03 12.72 -4.74
C LEU A 149 2.83 11.87 -4.29
N PRO A 150 1.66 12.46 -3.98
CA PRO A 150 0.45 11.70 -3.67
C PRO A 150 -0.18 11.18 -4.98
N TYR A 151 -0.02 9.88 -5.24
CA TYR A 151 -0.62 9.22 -6.39
C TYR A 151 -2.12 8.95 -6.17
N PHE A 152 -2.54 8.72 -4.93
CA PHE A 152 -3.93 8.50 -4.60
C PHE A 152 -4.24 9.00 -3.18
N LEU A 153 -5.37 9.68 -3.04
CA LEU A 153 -5.94 10.09 -1.76
C LEU A 153 -7.43 9.73 -1.79
N SER A 154 -7.81 8.71 -1.02
CA SER A 154 -9.19 8.19 -1.00
C SER A 154 -10.26 9.23 -0.64
N THR A 155 -9.90 10.30 0.06
CA THR A 155 -10.80 11.40 0.41
C THR A 155 -11.25 12.19 -0.82
N LEU A 156 -10.41 12.30 -1.84
CA LEU A 156 -10.71 13.00 -3.09
C LEU A 156 -11.48 12.12 -4.09
N ASP A 157 -11.46 10.80 -3.89
CA ASP A 157 -12.10 9.80 -4.74
C ASP A 157 -13.39 9.24 -4.11
N ALA A 158 -14.22 10.13 -3.54
CA ALA A 158 -15.34 9.70 -2.73
C ALA A 158 -16.37 8.83 -3.49
N LEU A 159 -16.60 9.10 -4.78
CA LEU A 159 -17.56 8.31 -5.57
C LEU A 159 -17.10 6.86 -5.69
N ALA A 160 -15.95 6.61 -6.31
CA ALA A 160 -15.50 5.24 -6.53
C ALA A 160 -15.04 4.56 -5.23
N TRP A 161 -14.26 5.23 -4.38
CA TRP A 161 -13.73 4.64 -3.16
C TRP A 161 -14.80 4.33 -2.11
N ARG A 162 -15.80 5.19 -1.93
CA ARG A 162 -16.83 5.01 -0.88
C ARG A 162 -18.06 4.26 -1.35
N SER A 163 -18.53 4.53 -2.57
CA SER A 163 -19.74 3.87 -3.08
C SER A 163 -19.45 2.58 -3.85
N GLY A 164 -18.23 2.42 -4.38
CA GLY A 164 -17.88 1.32 -5.28
C GLY A 164 -18.41 1.46 -6.69
N VAL A 165 -18.98 2.61 -7.08
CA VAL A 165 -19.43 2.87 -8.44
C VAL A 165 -18.29 3.52 -9.24
N PRO A 166 -17.97 3.05 -10.47
CA PRO A 166 -18.61 1.95 -11.21
C PRO A 166 -17.99 0.57 -10.99
N GLU A 167 -16.95 0.46 -10.14
CA GLU A 167 -16.19 -0.78 -9.89
C GLU A 167 -17.05 -2.03 -9.60
N MET A 168 -18.17 -1.86 -8.91
CA MET A 168 -19.08 -2.95 -8.53
C MET A 168 -19.71 -3.68 -9.73
N PHE A 169 -19.67 -3.05 -10.91
CA PHE A 169 -20.19 -3.62 -12.14
C PHE A 169 -19.12 -4.39 -12.94
N TYR A 170 -17.86 -4.38 -12.50
CA TYR A 170 -16.82 -5.16 -13.17
C TYR A 170 -17.03 -6.67 -12.95
N PRO A 171 -16.73 -7.53 -13.94
CA PRO A 171 -16.88 -8.98 -13.82
C PRO A 171 -16.19 -9.58 -12.60
N GLU A 172 -15.04 -9.02 -12.23
CA GLU A 172 -14.23 -9.42 -11.07
C GLU A 172 -14.92 -9.11 -9.73
N ALA A 173 -15.80 -8.10 -9.68
CA ALA A 173 -16.61 -7.81 -8.50
C ALA A 173 -17.85 -8.73 -8.38
N LEU A 174 -18.33 -9.25 -9.52
CA LEU A 174 -19.58 -10.03 -9.60
C LEU A 174 -19.35 -11.54 -9.57
N THR A 175 -18.12 -12.00 -9.83
CA THR A 175 -17.79 -13.42 -9.92
C THR A 175 -16.93 -13.83 -8.72
N PRO A 176 -17.47 -14.63 -7.77
CA PRO A 176 -16.68 -15.15 -6.66
C PRO A 176 -15.44 -15.91 -7.11
N GLY A 177 -14.34 -15.80 -6.37
CA GLY A 177 -13.06 -16.46 -6.70
C GLY A 177 -12.19 -15.72 -7.71
N LEU A 178 -12.69 -14.65 -8.35
CA LEU A 178 -11.85 -13.79 -9.19
C LEU A 178 -11.20 -12.68 -8.36
N ARG A 179 -9.92 -12.43 -8.63
CA ARG A 179 -9.14 -11.33 -8.03
C ARG A 179 -9.26 -11.28 -6.50
N GLU A 180 -8.88 -12.36 -5.83
CA GLU A 180 -8.93 -12.48 -4.37
C GLU A 180 -7.53 -12.52 -3.75
N VAL A 181 -7.35 -11.77 -2.67
CA VAL A 181 -6.18 -11.89 -1.79
C VAL A 181 -6.41 -13.12 -0.90
N SER A 182 -5.93 -14.27 -1.37
CA SER A 182 -6.14 -15.56 -0.71
C SER A 182 -4.92 -16.46 -0.91
N LYS A 183 -4.65 -17.32 0.08
CA LYS A 183 -3.58 -18.31 0.02
C LYS A 183 -3.93 -19.53 0.87
N ASP A 184 -3.77 -20.72 0.31
CA ASP A 184 -3.95 -22.01 1.00
C ASP A 184 -5.30 -22.14 1.76
N GLY A 185 -6.36 -21.52 1.23
CA GLY A 185 -7.69 -21.49 1.84
C GLY A 185 -7.93 -20.37 2.87
N ASP A 186 -6.91 -19.58 3.21
CA ASP A 186 -7.07 -18.35 4.00
C ASP A 186 -7.42 -17.15 3.11
N MET A 187 -8.71 -16.79 3.08
CA MET A 187 -9.23 -15.67 2.30
C MET A 187 -9.20 -14.38 3.13
N TRP A 188 -8.45 -13.38 2.65
CA TRP A 188 -8.33 -12.08 3.32
C TRP A 188 -9.36 -11.07 2.80
N GLY A 189 -9.57 -11.05 1.49
CA GLY A 189 -10.57 -10.22 0.85
C GLY A 189 -10.47 -10.23 -0.67
N ASN A 190 -11.50 -9.72 -1.33
CA ASN A 190 -11.55 -9.47 -2.76
C ASN A 190 -10.86 -8.14 -3.13
N VAL A 191 -10.23 -8.06 -4.31
CA VAL A 191 -9.65 -6.80 -4.83
C VAL A 191 -10.77 -5.90 -5.40
N TYR A 192 -11.69 -6.46 -6.17
CA TYR A 192 -12.79 -5.71 -6.79
C TYR A 192 -14.11 -5.86 -6.03
N PRO A 193 -14.88 -4.78 -5.83
CA PRO A 193 -14.60 -3.41 -6.25
C PRO A 193 -13.51 -2.78 -5.36
N ARG A 194 -12.63 -1.97 -5.95
CA ARG A 194 -11.52 -1.29 -5.23
C ARG A 194 -12.05 -0.13 -4.41
N THR A 195 -12.65 -0.51 -3.28
CA THR A 195 -13.31 0.39 -2.34
C THR A 195 -12.61 0.36 -0.98
N GLY A 196 -12.96 1.33 -0.14
CA GLY A 196 -12.54 1.35 1.26
C GLY A 196 -13.23 0.28 2.12
N ALA A 197 -14.32 -0.32 1.66
CA ALA A 197 -15.13 -1.26 2.43
C ALA A 197 -14.73 -2.72 2.19
N LEU A 198 -14.55 -3.49 3.28
CA LEU A 198 -14.27 -4.91 3.21
C LEU A 198 -14.92 -5.67 4.38
N SER A 199 -15.52 -6.82 4.08
CA SER A 199 -15.97 -7.76 5.11
C SER A 199 -14.79 -8.57 5.63
N GLN A 200 -14.23 -8.15 6.77
CA GLN A 200 -13.08 -8.82 7.38
C GLN A 200 -13.02 -8.54 8.88
N THR A 201 -12.94 -9.60 9.68
CA THR A 201 -12.91 -9.50 11.14
C THR A 201 -11.58 -8.93 11.64
N HIS A 202 -10.46 -9.32 11.03
CA HIS A 202 -9.12 -8.87 11.43
C HIS A 202 -8.76 -7.51 10.81
N ASP A 203 -8.41 -6.53 11.65
CA ASP A 203 -8.06 -5.19 11.15
C ASP A 203 -6.81 -5.19 10.27
N TYR A 204 -5.82 -6.02 10.61
CA TYR A 204 -4.61 -6.21 9.81
C TYR A 204 -4.90 -6.71 8.40
N LYS A 205 -5.66 -7.82 8.28
CA LYS A 205 -6.07 -8.36 6.97
C LYS A 205 -6.85 -7.32 6.15
N ALA A 206 -7.73 -6.55 6.82
CA ALA A 206 -8.44 -5.47 6.16
C ALA A 206 -7.50 -4.37 5.67
N GLY A 207 -6.54 -3.94 6.49
CA GLY A 207 -5.53 -2.95 6.09
C GLY A 207 -4.67 -3.41 4.92
N ALA A 208 -4.25 -4.68 4.94
CA ALA A 208 -3.45 -5.28 3.89
C ALA A 208 -4.19 -5.37 2.55
N VAL A 209 -5.46 -5.83 2.55
CA VAL A 209 -6.28 -5.88 1.32
C VAL A 209 -6.55 -4.47 0.79
N ILE A 210 -6.81 -3.50 1.66
CA ILE A 210 -7.01 -2.11 1.24
C ILE A 210 -5.74 -1.54 0.64
N ALA A 211 -4.56 -1.80 1.23
CA ALA A 211 -3.28 -1.42 0.65
C ALA A 211 -3.06 -2.08 -0.72
N GLN A 212 -3.40 -3.37 -0.86
CA GLN A 212 -3.34 -4.10 -2.13
C GLN A 212 -4.25 -3.46 -3.19
N ARG A 213 -5.51 -3.13 -2.86
CA ARG A 213 -6.44 -2.44 -3.77
C ARG A 213 -5.90 -1.10 -4.25
N THR A 214 -5.31 -0.34 -3.33
CA THR A 214 -4.71 0.96 -3.65
C THR A 214 -3.49 0.81 -4.57
N ALA A 215 -2.60 -0.14 -4.31
CA ALA A 215 -1.46 -0.41 -5.19
C ALA A 215 -1.90 -0.94 -6.57
N ASP A 216 -2.88 -1.85 -6.60
CA ASP A 216 -3.48 -2.34 -7.84
C ASP A 216 -4.05 -1.19 -8.69
N LEU A 217 -4.74 -0.25 -8.04
CA LEU A 217 -5.32 0.93 -8.68
C LEU A 217 -4.24 1.83 -9.29
N VAL A 218 -3.28 2.29 -8.49
CA VAL A 218 -2.32 3.31 -8.94
C VAL A 218 -1.33 2.78 -9.96
N THR A 219 -1.06 1.46 -9.98
CA THR A 219 -0.14 0.86 -10.96
C THR A 219 -0.79 0.55 -12.31
N ARG A 220 -2.05 0.95 -12.52
CA ARG A 220 -2.79 0.81 -13.79
C ARG A 220 -3.18 2.17 -14.33
N SER A 221 -3.41 2.25 -15.63
CA SER A 221 -3.94 3.44 -16.31
C SER A 221 -5.42 3.28 -16.64
N GLY A 222 -6.13 4.39 -16.84
CA GLY A 222 -7.53 4.39 -17.31
C GLY A 222 -8.57 3.86 -16.32
N GLN A 223 -8.21 3.68 -15.04
CA GLN A 223 -9.14 3.24 -14.00
C GLN A 223 -10.17 4.33 -13.66
N SER A 224 -11.37 3.92 -13.25
CA SER A 224 -12.51 4.80 -12.94
C SER A 224 -12.42 5.42 -11.53
N HIS A 225 -11.30 6.09 -11.24
CA HIS A 225 -10.98 6.70 -9.96
C HIS A 225 -10.31 8.07 -10.18
N VAL A 226 -10.27 8.90 -9.14
CA VAL A 226 -9.45 10.12 -9.09
C VAL A 226 -8.06 9.78 -8.53
N TYR A 227 -7.07 9.66 -9.42
CA TYR A 227 -5.70 9.28 -9.06
C TYR A 227 -4.70 9.73 -10.15
N ILE A 228 -3.42 9.65 -9.82
CA ILE A 228 -2.30 9.78 -10.77
C ILE A 228 -1.78 8.35 -11.04
N PRO A 229 -1.70 7.89 -12.30
CA PRO A 229 -1.12 6.59 -12.62
C PRO A 229 0.38 6.54 -12.35
N LEU A 230 0.82 5.58 -11.55
CA LEU A 230 2.20 5.16 -11.41
C LEU A 230 2.51 4.09 -12.47
N THR A 231 2.59 4.54 -13.72
CA THR A 231 2.93 3.69 -14.87
C THR A 231 4.22 4.20 -15.49
N ALA A 232 5.27 3.38 -15.49
CA ALA A 232 6.54 3.72 -16.11
C ALA A 232 6.67 3.05 -17.48
N SER A 233 7.22 3.77 -18.45
CA SER A 233 7.46 3.24 -19.80
C SER A 233 8.81 2.54 -19.88
N SER A 234 8.84 1.32 -20.45
CA SER A 234 10.11 0.65 -20.73
C SER A 234 10.87 1.38 -21.83
N HIS A 235 12.19 1.42 -21.68
CA HIS A 235 13.11 1.88 -22.70
C HIS A 235 14.42 1.10 -22.55
N ASP A 236 15.34 1.30 -23.49
CA ASP A 236 16.66 0.67 -23.44
C ASP A 236 17.34 0.91 -22.08
N GLY A 237 17.64 -0.18 -21.39
CA GLY A 237 18.30 -0.17 -20.07
C GLY A 237 17.33 -0.08 -18.88
N TYR A 238 16.02 0.03 -19.12
CA TYR A 238 15.01 0.13 -18.09
C TYR A 238 13.75 -0.69 -18.40
N TRP A 239 13.48 -1.66 -17.53
CA TRP A 239 12.33 -2.57 -17.61
C TRP A 239 11.53 -2.45 -16.31
N PRO A 240 10.53 -1.56 -16.25
CA PRO A 240 9.70 -1.39 -15.07
C PRO A 240 8.84 -2.65 -14.81
N PRO A 241 8.38 -2.86 -13.57
CA PRO A 241 7.50 -3.97 -13.25
C PRO A 241 6.12 -3.80 -13.90
N ASP A 242 5.45 -4.91 -14.14
CA ASP A 242 4.03 -4.94 -14.53
C ASP A 242 3.14 -4.43 -13.38
N PRO A 243 1.87 -4.08 -13.65
CA PRO A 243 0.94 -3.65 -12.61
C PRO A 243 0.79 -4.67 -11.47
N VAL A 244 0.60 -4.16 -10.25
CA VAL A 244 0.54 -4.98 -9.03
C VAL A 244 -0.59 -5.99 -9.13
N THR A 245 -0.28 -7.26 -8.91
CA THR A 245 -1.26 -8.36 -8.93
C THR A 245 -1.10 -9.21 -7.67
N GLU A 246 -2.20 -9.44 -6.96
CA GLU A 246 -2.24 -10.18 -5.70
C GLU A 246 -1.61 -11.58 -5.82
N GLY A 247 -0.89 -12.01 -4.78
CA GLY A 247 -0.20 -13.31 -4.75
C GLY A 247 1.08 -13.40 -5.60
N ASP A 248 1.38 -12.44 -6.47
CA ASP A 248 2.59 -12.50 -7.31
C ASP A 248 3.85 -11.99 -6.59
N SER A 249 4.64 -12.94 -6.10
CA SER A 249 5.91 -12.67 -5.41
C SER A 249 7.07 -12.18 -6.29
N ASN A 250 6.91 -12.20 -7.61
CA ASN A 250 7.89 -11.68 -8.57
C ASN A 250 7.62 -10.22 -8.96
N ASN A 251 6.41 -9.73 -8.71
CA ASN A 251 5.94 -8.42 -9.14
C ASN A 251 6.16 -7.33 -8.09
N HIS A 252 5.73 -7.56 -6.84
CA HIS A 252 5.81 -6.58 -5.75
C HIS A 252 6.05 -7.28 -4.42
N GLN A 253 6.41 -6.55 -3.36
CA GLN A 253 6.48 -7.06 -1.99
C GLN A 253 6.05 -5.97 -0.98
N TRP A 254 5.59 -6.38 0.19
CA TRP A 254 5.13 -5.48 1.25
C TRP A 254 6.04 -5.50 2.47
N GLN A 255 6.36 -4.34 3.01
CA GLN A 255 6.97 -4.18 4.33
C GLN A 255 5.96 -3.52 5.27
N MET A 256 5.64 -4.19 6.39
CA MET A 256 4.81 -3.57 7.41
C MET A 256 5.58 -2.45 8.12
N LEU A 257 5.02 -1.25 8.14
CA LEU A 257 5.61 -0.08 8.81
C LEU A 257 4.94 0.19 10.16
N VAL A 258 3.61 0.03 10.21
CA VAL A 258 2.74 0.27 11.37
C VAL A 258 1.74 -0.89 11.44
N PRO A 259 1.29 -1.33 12.64
CA PRO A 259 1.62 -0.83 13.97
C PRO A 259 3.01 -1.24 14.48
N LYS A 260 3.60 -2.28 13.90
CA LYS A 260 4.91 -2.78 14.27
C LYS A 260 5.78 -2.88 13.02
N LYS A 261 6.84 -2.09 12.96
CA LYS A 261 7.74 -2.11 11.81
C LYS A 261 8.39 -3.50 11.67
N SER A 262 8.24 -4.09 10.49
CA SER A 262 8.89 -5.33 10.09
C SER A 262 10.25 -5.05 9.47
N ALA A 263 11.24 -5.91 9.76
CA ALA A 263 12.53 -5.89 9.08
C ALA A 263 12.49 -6.66 7.74
N SER A 264 11.48 -7.50 7.51
CA SER A 264 11.34 -8.34 6.32
C SER A 264 10.16 -7.93 5.45
N CYS A 265 10.26 -8.25 4.17
CA CYS A 265 9.17 -8.09 3.20
C CYS A 265 8.45 -9.41 2.95
N ALA A 266 7.13 -9.33 2.74
CA ALA A 266 6.26 -10.48 2.51
C ALA A 266 5.28 -10.20 1.35
N ILE A 267 4.50 -11.22 1.00
CA ILE A 267 3.40 -11.14 0.02
C ILE A 267 2.14 -11.47 0.76
N PHE A 268 1.08 -10.70 0.53
CA PHE A 268 -0.23 -10.99 1.08
C PHE A 268 -0.91 -12.13 0.32
N PRO A 269 -1.63 -13.03 1.00
CA PRO A 269 -1.60 -13.28 2.45
C PRO A 269 -0.23 -13.70 2.99
N ASP A 270 0.28 -13.02 4.02
CA ASP A 270 1.43 -13.49 4.79
C ASP A 270 0.97 -14.30 6.03
N GLY A 271 1.80 -15.27 6.44
CA GLY A 271 1.52 -16.11 7.60
C GLY A 271 1.47 -15.29 8.91
N PRO A 272 1.08 -15.89 10.05
CA PRO A 272 0.88 -15.14 11.29
C PRO A 272 2.19 -14.52 11.77
N SER A 273 2.44 -13.26 11.38
CA SER A 273 3.53 -12.44 11.88
C SER A 273 3.10 -11.84 13.23
N HIS A 274 3.29 -12.64 14.29
CA HIS A 274 3.28 -12.36 15.74
C HIS A 274 2.79 -10.98 16.23
#